data_AF-A0A3Q3LSX3-F1
#
_entry.id   AF-A0A3Q3LSX3-F1
#
_cell.length_a   1.000
_cell.length_b   1.000
_cell.length_c   1.000
_cell.angle_alpha   90.00
_cell.angle_beta   90.00
_cell.angle_gamma   90.00
#
_symmetry.space_group_name_H-M   'P 1'
#
loop_
_entity.id
_entity.type
_entity.pdbx_description
1 polymer ?
#
loop_
_entity_poly.entity_id
_entity_poly.type
_entity_poly.pdbx_seq_one_letter_code
_entity_poly.pdbx_strand_id
1 'polypeptide(L)'
;MKPYGLTILGFPCNQFGKQEPGQKHEILPALKYVRPGNGFVPNFLLFEKGDVNGNNEQQIFTFLKNSCPPVGDNFGVSTHRLFWEPLKVNDIKWNFEKFLVGPDGKPVMRWHPSINISVVRADIRKYMLQLYPPDIFN
;
A
#
# COMPACT_ATOMS: atom_id res chain seq x y z
N MET A 1 -14.12 -1.72 -9.93
CA MET A 1 -13.76 -3.11 -9.59
C MET A 1 -14.33 -3.58 -8.25
N LYS A 2 -14.92 -2.72 -7.41
CA LYS A 2 -15.65 -3.12 -6.19
C LYS A 2 -16.77 -4.16 -6.45
N PRO A 3 -17.58 -4.06 -7.51
CA PRO A 3 -18.58 -5.10 -7.83
C PRO A 3 -17.97 -6.49 -8.09
N TYR A 4 -16.68 -6.55 -8.42
CA TYR A 4 -15.95 -7.77 -8.73
C TYR A 4 -15.11 -8.26 -7.53
N GLY A 5 -15.44 -7.82 -6.31
CA GLY A 5 -14.79 -8.26 -5.08
C GLY A 5 -13.48 -7.54 -4.72
N LEU A 6 -13.02 -6.56 -5.50
CA LEU A 6 -11.82 -5.79 -5.13
C LEU A 6 -12.10 -4.92 -3.91
N THR A 7 -11.30 -5.13 -2.86
CA THR A 7 -11.27 -4.30 -1.65
C THR A 7 -9.91 -3.62 -1.53
N ILE A 8 -9.93 -2.33 -1.18
CA ILE A 8 -8.72 -1.54 -0.90
C ILE A 8 -8.61 -1.35 0.60
N LEU A 9 -7.40 -1.54 1.13
CA LEU A 9 -7.05 -1.37 2.53
C LEU A 9 -5.88 -0.38 2.61
N GLY A 10 -6.03 0.69 3.39
CA GLY A 10 -4.98 1.69 3.59
C GLY A 10 -4.41 1.64 5.00
N PHE A 11 -3.09 1.64 5.10
CA PHE A 11 -2.34 1.60 6.35
C PHE A 11 -1.50 2.87 6.47
N PRO A 12 -1.94 3.88 7.23
CA PRO A 12 -1.15 5.07 7.48
C PRO A 12 0.19 4.69 8.15
N CYS A 13 1.28 5.33 7.74
CA CYS A 13 2.62 5.06 8.25
C CYS A 13 3.47 6.33 8.21
N ASN A 14 4.22 6.60 9.28
CA ASN A 14 5.03 7.81 9.40
C ASN A 14 6.54 7.59 9.18
N GLN A 15 6.94 6.38 8.78
CA GLN A 15 8.35 5.98 8.67
C GLN A 15 9.08 6.60 7.47
N PHE A 16 8.35 7.17 6.51
CA PHE A 16 8.89 7.69 5.25
C PHE A 16 8.82 9.21 5.22
N GLY A 17 9.95 9.88 5.49
CA GLY A 17 10.04 11.34 5.47
C GLY A 17 9.11 12.05 6.47
N LYS A 18 8.60 11.34 7.49
CA LYS A 18 7.59 11.80 8.45
C LYS A 18 6.36 12.44 7.78
N GLN A 19 5.86 11.84 6.71
CA GLN A 19 4.77 12.38 5.89
C GLN A 19 3.36 12.10 6.43
N GLU A 20 3.22 11.36 7.53
CA GLU A 20 1.96 11.10 8.24
C GLU A 20 2.06 11.52 9.73
N PRO A 21 2.31 12.82 10.01
CA PRO A 21 2.58 13.29 11.36
C PRO A 21 1.34 13.27 12.26
N GLY A 22 0.15 13.38 11.69
CA GLY A 22 -1.11 13.52 12.43
C GLY A 22 -1.46 12.31 13.29
N GLN A 23 -2.12 12.54 14.42
CA GLN A 23 -2.68 11.51 15.29
C GLN A 23 -3.84 10.78 14.59
N LYS A 24 -4.26 9.63 15.13
CA LYS A 24 -5.32 8.79 14.57
C LYS A 24 -6.57 9.58 14.15
N HIS A 25 -7.00 10.53 14.99
CA HIS A 25 -8.21 11.33 14.74
C HIS A 25 -7.99 12.49 13.75
N GLU A 26 -6.75 12.82 13.40
CA GLU A 26 -6.38 13.94 12.51
C GLU A 26 -6.22 13.52 11.04
N ILE A 27 -5.98 12.22 10.77
CA ILE A 27 -5.73 11.71 9.42
C ILE A 27 -6.91 11.99 8.48
N LEU A 28 -8.14 11.62 8.88
CA LEU A 28 -9.33 11.86 8.06
C LEU A 28 -9.62 13.36 7.84
N PRO A 29 -9.57 14.22 8.88
CA PRO A 29 -9.63 15.67 8.69
C PRO A 29 -8.56 16.21 7.74
N ALA A 30 -7.30 15.76 7.85
CA ALA A 30 -6.22 16.21 6.97
C ALA A 30 -6.50 15.85 5.50
N LEU A 31 -6.98 14.63 5.24
CA LEU A 31 -7.39 14.22 3.90
C LEU A 31 -8.56 15.06 3.36
N LYS A 32 -9.53 15.37 4.21
CA LYS A 32 -10.76 16.09 3.84
C LYS A 32 -10.55 17.58 3.61
N TYR A 33 -9.71 18.22 4.41
CA TYR A 33 -9.60 19.68 4.47
C TYR A 33 -8.24 20.23 4.03
N VAL A 34 -7.17 19.42 4.03
CA VAL A 34 -5.81 19.90 3.73
C VAL A 34 -5.29 19.34 2.41
N ARG A 35 -5.06 18.02 2.34
CA ARG A 35 -4.58 17.35 1.13
C ARG A 35 -5.02 15.89 1.15
N PRO A 36 -5.80 15.41 0.17
CA PRO A 36 -6.20 16.10 -1.06
C PRO A 36 -7.08 17.35 -0.88
N GLY A 37 -7.78 17.47 0.25
CA GLY A 37 -8.67 18.60 0.50
C GLY A 37 -9.99 18.49 -0.26
N ASN A 38 -10.67 19.61 -0.46
CA ASN A 38 -11.92 19.71 -1.24
C ASN A 38 -13.02 18.73 -0.82
N GLY A 39 -13.11 18.42 0.48
CA GLY A 39 -14.12 17.51 1.00
C GLY A 39 -13.86 16.04 0.68
N PHE A 40 -12.65 15.69 0.24
CA PHE A 40 -12.28 14.30 -0.07
C PHE A 40 -12.49 13.38 1.14
N VAL A 41 -13.13 12.24 0.90
CA VAL A 41 -13.30 11.17 1.88
C VAL A 41 -12.91 9.86 1.22
N PRO A 42 -11.97 9.08 1.78
CA PRO A 42 -11.65 7.74 1.29
C PRO A 42 -12.90 6.87 1.23
N ASN A 43 -13.13 6.21 0.09
CA ASN A 43 -14.22 5.24 -0.08
C ASN A 43 -13.77 3.79 0.21
N PHE A 44 -12.67 3.66 0.95
CA PHE A 44 -12.02 2.41 1.32
C PHE A 44 -11.59 2.46 2.79
N LEU A 45 -11.29 1.29 3.36
CA LEU A 45 -10.98 1.17 4.78
C LEU A 45 -9.57 1.71 5.07
N LEU A 46 -9.47 2.59 6.06
CA LEU A 46 -8.21 2.99 6.67
C LEU A 46 -8.07 2.32 8.04
N PHE A 47 -6.90 1.75 8.29
CA PHE A 47 -6.52 1.19 9.58
C PHE A 47 -5.84 2.23 10.46
N GLU A 48 -5.52 1.84 11.69
CA GLU A 48 -4.70 2.67 12.57
C GLU A 48 -3.29 2.84 12.00
N LYS A 49 -2.67 3.97 12.35
CA LYS A 49 -1.30 4.27 11.95
C LYS A 49 -0.35 3.30 12.65
N GLY A 50 0.59 2.74 11.90
CA GLY A 50 1.58 1.83 12.46
C GLY A 50 2.80 1.68 11.56
N ASP A 51 3.80 0.96 12.07
CA ASP A 51 5.04 0.70 11.36
C ASP A 51 4.85 -0.41 10.32
N VAL A 52 5.59 -0.32 9.22
CA VAL A 52 5.58 -1.29 8.12
C VAL A 52 6.98 -1.89 7.86
N ASN A 53 8.01 -1.28 8.42
CA ASN A 53 9.39 -1.74 8.42
C ASN A 53 10.00 -1.71 9.83
N GLY A 54 11.14 -2.39 10.00
CA GLY A 54 11.92 -2.41 11.23
C GLY A 54 11.35 -3.34 12.30
N ASN A 55 11.90 -3.26 13.51
CA ASN A 55 11.58 -4.20 14.61
C ASN A 55 10.11 -4.17 15.07
N ASN A 56 9.42 -3.04 14.86
CA ASN A 56 8.05 -2.84 15.32
C ASN A 56 7.01 -2.94 14.18
N GLU A 57 7.42 -3.42 13.01
CA GLU A 57 6.50 -3.56 11.87
C GLU A 57 5.30 -4.44 12.20
N GLN A 58 4.13 -4.06 11.70
CA GLN A 58 2.94 -4.89 11.84
C GLN A 58 3.15 -6.23 11.13
N GLN A 59 2.73 -7.33 11.77
CA GLN A 59 2.97 -8.70 11.27
C GLN A 59 2.46 -8.95 9.85
N ILE A 60 1.39 -8.26 9.45
CA ILE A 60 0.87 -8.32 8.08
C ILE A 60 1.92 -7.84 7.05
N PHE A 61 2.70 -6.80 7.37
CA PHE A 61 3.76 -6.31 6.49
C PHE A 61 4.98 -7.23 6.51
N THR A 62 5.31 -7.87 7.63
CA THR A 62 6.31 -8.95 7.64
C THR A 62 5.92 -10.05 6.65
N PHE A 63 4.66 -10.50 6.71
CA PHE A 63 4.14 -11.52 5.79
C PHE A 63 4.18 -11.05 4.32
N LEU A 64 3.65 -9.86 4.03
CA LEU A 64 3.57 -9.34 2.66
C LEU A 64 4.95 -9.10 2.04
N LYS A 65 5.89 -8.49 2.78
CA LYS A 65 7.25 -8.20 2.30
C LYS A 65 8.08 -9.45 2.03
N ASN A 66 7.81 -10.54 2.75
CA ASN A 66 8.47 -11.83 2.56
C ASN A 66 7.82 -12.70 1.47
N SER A 67 6.59 -12.38 1.07
CA SER A 67 5.83 -13.17 0.08
C SER A 67 6.02 -12.72 -1.37
N CYS A 68 6.60 -11.54 -1.58
CA CYS A 68 6.89 -11.01 -2.92
C CYS A 68 8.33 -10.50 -3.00
N PRO A 69 9.00 -10.62 -4.16
CA PRO A 69 10.31 -10.02 -4.38
C PRO A 69 10.31 -8.51 -4.07
N PRO A 70 11.45 -7.94 -3.64
CA PRO A 70 11.57 -6.49 -3.51
C PRO A 70 11.34 -5.80 -4.85
N VAL A 71 10.74 -4.60 -4.80
CA VAL A 71 10.39 -3.81 -5.99
C VAL A 71 11.52 -2.86 -6.45
N GLY A 72 12.73 -3.08 -5.94
CA GLY A 72 13.93 -2.31 -6.28
C GLY A 72 15.07 -2.59 -5.30
N ASP A 73 16.30 -2.37 -5.75
CA ASP A 73 17.53 -2.69 -4.99
C ASP A 73 17.98 -1.57 -4.05
N ASN A 74 17.38 -0.38 -4.18
CA ASN A 74 17.67 0.78 -3.34
C ASN A 74 16.38 1.51 -2.93
N PHE A 75 16.47 2.35 -1.91
CA PHE A 75 15.34 3.16 -1.43
C PHE A 75 15.08 4.41 -2.28
N GLY A 76 15.95 4.75 -3.24
CA GLY A 76 15.85 5.95 -4.07
C GLY A 76 15.99 7.28 -3.32
N VAL A 77 16.18 7.24 -2.00
CA VAL A 77 16.33 8.40 -1.12
C VAL A 77 17.43 8.12 -0.10
N SER A 78 17.96 9.20 0.48
CA SER A 78 18.95 9.07 1.56
C SER A 78 18.31 8.46 2.81
N THR A 79 19.09 7.65 3.53
CA THR A 79 18.68 6.94 4.74
C THR A 79 18.21 7.87 5.86
N HIS A 80 18.62 9.15 5.89
CA HIS A 80 18.10 10.13 6.84
C HIS A 80 16.60 10.44 6.70
N ARG A 81 15.98 10.01 5.59
CA ARG A 81 14.53 10.11 5.36
C ARG A 81 13.77 8.84 5.74
N LEU A 82 14.47 7.82 6.21
CA LEU A 82 13.95 6.52 6.59
C LEU A 82 14.03 6.38 8.11
N PHE A 83 12.89 6.21 8.77
CA PHE A 83 12.79 6.27 10.23
C PHE A 83 12.46 4.89 10.83
N TRP A 84 13.31 3.91 10.58
CA TRP A 84 13.22 2.57 11.18
C TRP A 84 14.59 1.88 11.18
N GLU A 85 14.73 0.85 12.02
CA GLU A 85 15.89 -0.05 12.05
C GLU A 85 15.44 -1.48 12.39
N PRO A 86 16.15 -2.52 11.92
CA PRO A 86 17.22 -2.47 10.92
C PRO A 86 16.67 -2.26 9.50
N LEU A 87 17.48 -1.70 8.60
CA LEU A 87 17.17 -1.68 7.17
C LEU A 87 17.35 -3.07 6.54
N LYS A 88 16.37 -3.50 5.73
CA LYS A 88 16.38 -4.79 5.00
C LYS A 88 16.14 -4.59 3.51
N VAL A 89 16.68 -5.50 2.69
CA VAL A 89 16.51 -5.48 1.22
C VAL A 89 15.03 -5.56 0.82
N ASN A 90 14.21 -6.29 1.57
CA ASN A 90 12.79 -6.47 1.27
C ASN A 90 11.88 -5.38 1.86
N ASP A 91 12.42 -4.40 2.58
CA ASP A 91 11.66 -3.30 3.17
C ASP A 91 10.85 -2.55 2.11
N ILE A 92 9.67 -2.07 2.51
CA ILE A 92 8.86 -1.15 1.72
C ILE A 92 9.69 0.10 1.44
N LYS A 93 9.72 0.53 0.19
CA LYS A 93 10.66 1.55 -0.28
C LYS A 93 10.19 2.97 0.03
N TRP A 94 8.88 3.22 -0.06
CA TRP A 94 8.30 4.54 0.22
C TRP A 94 6.79 4.45 0.45
N ASN A 95 6.18 5.59 0.77
CA ASN A 95 4.73 5.77 0.77
C ASN A 95 4.10 5.30 -0.54
N PHE A 96 2.91 4.70 -0.46
CA PHE A 96 2.14 4.18 -1.60
C PHE A 96 2.77 2.98 -2.34
N GLU A 97 3.61 2.18 -1.70
CA GLU A 97 3.88 0.82 -2.18
C GLU A 97 2.62 -0.05 -2.05
N LYS A 98 2.43 -1.01 -2.96
CA LYS A 98 1.14 -1.69 -3.14
C LYS A 98 1.35 -3.19 -3.20
N PHE A 99 0.46 -3.95 -2.57
CA PHE A 99 0.39 -5.40 -2.64
C PHE A 99 -0.99 -5.82 -3.14
N LEU A 100 -1.04 -6.85 -3.99
CA LEU A 100 -2.26 -7.55 -4.35
C LEU A 100 -2.28 -8.89 -3.63
N VAL A 101 -3.40 -9.19 -2.98
CA VAL A 101 -3.67 -10.47 -2.34
C VAL A 101 -4.86 -11.10 -3.05
N GLY A 102 -4.74 -12.37 -3.42
CA GLY A 102 -5.78 -13.14 -4.08
C GLY A 102 -6.94 -13.47 -3.14
N PRO A 103 -8.07 -13.96 -3.69
CA PRO A 103 -9.24 -14.35 -2.89
C PRO A 103 -8.96 -15.52 -1.94
N ASP A 104 -7.90 -16.29 -2.16
CA ASP A 104 -7.40 -17.35 -1.27
C ASP A 104 -6.47 -16.84 -0.16
N GLY A 105 -6.29 -15.52 -0.04
CA GLY A 105 -5.44 -14.88 0.96
C GLY A 105 -3.96 -14.87 0.62
N LYS A 106 -3.55 -15.35 -0.56
CA LYS A 106 -2.12 -15.40 -0.94
C LYS A 106 -1.68 -14.12 -1.66
N PRO A 107 -0.51 -13.56 -1.33
CA PRO A 107 0.06 -12.44 -2.08
C PRO A 107 0.38 -12.84 -3.53
N VAL A 108 0.06 -11.95 -4.47
CA VAL A 108 0.10 -12.18 -5.92
C VAL A 108 1.14 -11.29 -6.57
N MET A 109 1.09 -9.98 -6.27
CA MET A 109 1.94 -8.97 -6.89
C MET A 109 2.27 -7.85 -5.91
N ARG A 110 3.41 -7.20 -6.16
CA ARG A 110 3.91 -6.05 -5.41
C ARG A 110 4.36 -4.98 -6.41
N TRP A 111 3.94 -3.74 -6.22
CA TRP A 111 4.30 -2.62 -7.12
C TRP A 111 5.09 -1.55 -6.40
N HIS A 112 6.12 -1.05 -7.07
CA HIS A 112 6.89 0.11 -6.62
C HIS A 112 5.99 1.35 -6.43
N PRO A 113 6.29 2.22 -5.45
CA PRO A 113 5.54 3.45 -5.20
C PRO A 113 5.24 4.30 -6.46
N SER A 114 6.21 4.41 -7.36
CA SER A 114 6.11 5.23 -8.59
C SER A 114 5.21 4.65 -9.68
N ILE A 115 4.77 3.39 -9.57
CA ILE A 115 3.89 2.79 -10.58
C ILE A 115 2.53 3.49 -10.57
N ASN A 116 2.13 3.98 -11.74
CA ASN A 116 0.85 4.67 -11.93
C ASN A 116 -0.33 3.74 -11.63
N ILE A 117 -1.38 4.27 -10.99
CA ILE A 117 -2.55 3.49 -10.63
C ILE A 117 -3.29 2.90 -11.84
N SER A 118 -3.17 3.48 -13.04
CA SER A 118 -3.73 2.93 -14.27
C SER A 118 -3.10 1.60 -14.65
N VAL A 119 -1.78 1.45 -14.43
CA VAL A 119 -1.02 0.22 -14.64
C VAL A 119 -1.44 -0.83 -13.60
N VAL A 120 -1.47 -0.45 -12.32
CA VAL A 120 -1.95 -1.33 -11.24
C VAL A 120 -3.37 -1.85 -11.53
N ARG A 121 -4.26 -0.96 -12.01
CA ARG A 121 -5.63 -1.33 -12.40
C ARG A 121 -5.64 -2.35 -13.55
N ALA A 122 -4.80 -2.14 -14.56
CA ALA A 122 -4.71 -3.05 -15.70
C ALA A 122 -4.18 -4.43 -15.29
N ASP A 123 -3.17 -4.47 -14.41
CA ASP A 123 -2.60 -5.71 -13.89
C ASP A 123 -3.61 -6.50 -13.04
N ILE A 124 -4.34 -5.82 -12.13
CA ILE A 124 -5.41 -6.45 -11.34
C ILE A 124 -6.49 -7.03 -12.27
N ARG A 125 -6.93 -6.27 -13.29
CA ARG A 125 -7.91 -6.75 -14.26
C ARG A 125 -7.40 -7.98 -15.01
N LYS A 126 -6.13 -7.97 -15.43
CA LYS A 126 -5.49 -9.11 -16.10
C LYS A 126 -5.46 -10.34 -15.19
N TYR A 127 -5.11 -10.18 -13.92
CA TYR A 127 -5.12 -11.27 -12.93
C TYR A 127 -6.54 -11.82 -12.72
N MET A 128 -7.54 -10.94 -12.56
CA MET A 128 -8.94 -11.37 -12.40
C MET A 128 -9.47 -12.15 -13.61
N LEU A 129 -9.08 -11.79 -14.84
CA LEU A 129 -9.45 -12.53 -16.06
C LEU A 129 -8.82 -13.93 -16.15
N GLN A 130 -7.80 -14.23 -15.34
CA GLN A 130 -7.25 -15.59 -15.22
C GLN A 130 -8.04 -16.45 -14.24
N LEU A 131 -8.76 -15.82 -13.30
CA LEU A 131 -9.52 -16.49 -12.26
C LEU A 131 -11.00 -16.67 -12.60
N TYR A 132 -11.54 -15.75 -13.38
CA TYR A 132 -12.97 -15.66 -13.68
C TYR A 132 -13.19 -15.59 -15.19
N PRO A 133 -14.34 -16.08 -15.69
CA PRO A 133 -14.65 -15.98 -17.10
C PRO A 133 -14.75 -14.51 -17.58
N PRO A 134 -14.50 -14.24 -18.88
CA PRO A 134 -14.28 -12.88 -19.37
C PRO A 134 -15.49 -11.94 -19.27
N ASP A 135 -16.69 -12.52 -19.17
CA ASP A 135 -17.97 -11.85 -19.04
C ASP A 135 -18.17 -11.16 -17.69
N ILE A 136 -17.32 -11.42 -16.68
CA ILE A 136 -17.41 -10.75 -15.37
C ILE A 136 -17.21 -9.23 -15.44
N PHE A 137 -16.59 -8.69 -16.50
CA PHE A 137 -16.33 -7.24 -16.63
C PHE A 137 -17.28 -6.51 -17.60
N ASN A 138 -18.27 -7.20 -18.16
CA ASN A 138 -19.26 -6.62 -19.07
C ASN A 138 -20.39 -5.91 -18.32
#